data_AF-A0A4U0XR44-F1
#
_entry.id   AF-A0A4U0XR44-F1
#
_cell.length_a   1.000
_cell.length_b   1.000
_cell.length_c   1.000
_cell.angle_alpha   90.00
_cell.angle_beta   90.00
_cell.angle_gamma   90.00
#
_symmetry.space_group_name_H-M   'P 1'
#
loop_
_entity.id
_entity.type
_entity.pdbx_description
1 polymer ?
#
loop_
_entity_poly.entity_id
_entity_poly.type
_entity_poly.pdbx_seq_one_letter_code
_entity_poly.pdbx_strand_id
1 'polypeptide(L)'
;MNDDDMPLNMLSGLRSEQQVEQLLNGKRYKGLTPFGTQLRRKVIDPMLIPKLRSGQMQKPLLIISITDGQPAGENPNELMDTVRYAIDTARQMNYNGAVAFQFAQVGNDQKATEFLAKLDNDPVVGREVDCTSNYENESAEMAKAQPPVDLTPDLWMIKLILGAIDPSYDTKDEKASMAPGAGMASRPPPPQQGYGGAPGGYGQGGPPPPGQGGYGQGPPPPGQGYGHGPPPGQSGYPPPQQGGQYGQRPPPGQGQGGYVPPQQGGGYGGPQGPPRY
;
A
#
# COMPACT_ATOMS: atom_id res chain seq x y z
N MET A 1 -12.72 21.25 18.51
CA MET A 1 -13.73 20.21 18.22
C MET A 1 -13.04 18.86 18.14
N ASN A 2 -13.72 17.74 18.42
CA ASN A 2 -13.16 16.43 18.07
C ASN A 2 -13.35 16.20 16.56
N ASP A 3 -12.53 15.34 15.96
CA ASP A 3 -12.61 15.03 14.53
C ASP A 3 -13.96 14.47 14.10
N ASP A 4 -14.65 13.75 15.00
CA ASP A 4 -15.93 13.12 14.71
C ASP A 4 -17.10 14.10 14.54
N ASP A 5 -16.92 15.36 14.96
CA ASP A 5 -17.98 16.38 14.95
C ASP A 5 -17.90 17.31 13.73
N MET A 6 -16.86 17.20 12.90
CA MET A 6 -16.63 18.12 11.79
C MET A 6 -17.16 17.54 10.48
N PRO A 7 -18.13 18.20 9.82
CA PRO A 7 -18.72 17.69 8.61
C PRO A 7 -17.68 17.68 7.47
N LEU A 8 -17.75 16.67 6.59
CA LEU A 8 -16.76 16.45 5.52
C LEU A 8 -16.61 17.66 4.57
N ASN A 9 -17.66 18.46 4.41
CA ASN A 9 -17.61 19.69 3.60
C ASN A 9 -16.67 20.76 4.17
N MET A 10 -16.41 20.76 5.49
CA MET A 10 -15.41 21.64 6.12
C MET A 10 -13.99 21.09 6.01
N LEU A 11 -13.84 19.80 5.71
CA LEU A 11 -12.54 19.12 5.54
C LEU A 11 -12.09 19.06 4.09
N SER A 12 -12.89 19.59 3.16
CA SER A 12 -12.67 19.48 1.72
C SER A 12 -12.55 20.87 1.07
N GLY A 13 -11.85 20.94 -0.06
CA GLY A 13 -11.72 22.18 -0.83
C GLY A 13 -10.84 23.25 -0.18
N LEU A 14 -9.93 22.86 0.71
CA LEU A 14 -8.90 23.76 1.26
C LEU A 14 -7.91 24.11 0.13
N ARG A 15 -7.67 25.41 -0.07
CA ARG A 15 -6.89 25.96 -1.20
C ARG A 15 -5.75 26.88 -0.76
N SER A 16 -5.52 27.02 0.55
CA SER A 16 -4.46 27.87 1.10
C SER A 16 -3.93 27.30 2.40
N GLU A 17 -2.69 27.63 2.72
CA GLU A 17 -2.04 27.32 3.99
C GLU A 17 -2.88 27.84 5.18
N GLN A 18 -3.35 29.09 5.12
CA GLN A 18 -4.14 29.66 6.22
C GLN A 18 -5.42 28.87 6.51
N GLN A 19 -6.09 28.33 5.48
CA GLN A 19 -7.27 27.48 5.69
C GLN A 19 -6.91 26.16 6.39
N VAL A 20 -5.75 25.58 6.06
CA VAL A 20 -5.23 24.39 6.72
C VAL A 20 -4.86 24.70 8.17
N GLU A 21 -4.12 25.79 8.41
CA GLU A 21 -3.75 26.23 9.76
C GLU A 21 -4.97 26.48 10.65
N GLN A 22 -5.97 27.21 10.14
CA GLN A 22 -7.23 27.46 10.87
C GLN A 22 -7.94 26.15 11.21
N LEU A 23 -7.98 25.20 10.27
CA LEU A 23 -8.56 23.89 10.50
C LEU A 23 -7.84 23.13 11.60
N LEU A 24 -6.50 23.08 11.54
CA LEU A 24 -5.65 22.36 12.49
C LEU A 24 -5.68 23.01 13.89
N ASN A 25 -5.64 24.34 13.97
CA ASN A 25 -5.70 25.08 15.24
C ASN A 25 -7.01 24.83 16.01
N GLY A 26 -8.09 24.45 15.32
CA GLY A 26 -9.37 24.08 15.95
C GLY A 26 -9.42 22.66 16.53
N LYS A 27 -8.37 21.83 16.30
CA LYS A 27 -8.32 20.42 16.68
C LYS A 27 -7.78 20.23 18.09
N ARG A 28 -8.30 19.20 18.76
CA ARG A 28 -7.72 18.67 19.99
C ARG A 28 -7.14 17.30 19.67
N TYR A 29 -5.82 17.22 19.64
CA TYR A 29 -5.08 15.98 19.40
C TYR A 29 -5.15 15.11 20.66
N LYS A 30 -5.85 13.98 20.57
CA LYS A 30 -5.97 12.98 21.64
C LYS A 30 -6.45 11.65 21.07
N GLY A 31 -6.25 10.59 21.83
CA GLY A 31 -6.77 9.26 21.51
C GLY A 31 -5.76 8.36 20.83
N LEU A 32 -6.27 7.27 20.27
CA LEU A 32 -5.52 6.30 19.48
C LEU A 32 -5.55 6.70 17.99
N THR A 33 -4.87 5.93 17.16
CA THR A 33 -4.77 6.16 15.71
C THR A 33 -5.58 5.11 14.93
N PRO A 34 -6.94 5.19 14.89
CA PRO A 34 -7.77 4.24 14.14
C PRO A 34 -7.73 4.55 12.64
N PHE A 35 -6.54 4.38 12.06
CA PHE A 35 -6.17 4.84 10.73
C PHE A 35 -7.06 4.23 9.64
N GLY A 36 -7.17 2.90 9.59
CA GLY A 36 -7.97 2.20 8.57
C GLY A 36 -9.44 2.60 8.63
N THR A 37 -10.01 2.56 9.85
CA THR A 37 -11.40 2.93 10.12
C THR A 37 -11.71 4.35 9.65
N GLN A 38 -10.83 5.30 9.96
CA GLN A 38 -11.03 6.71 9.63
C GLN A 38 -10.81 6.97 8.14
N LEU A 39 -9.83 6.33 7.51
CA LEU A 39 -9.62 6.37 6.06
C LEU A 39 -10.88 5.90 5.34
N ARG A 40 -11.45 4.77 5.76
CA ARG A 40 -12.67 4.22 5.18
C ARG A 40 -13.85 5.18 5.32
N ARG A 41 -14.12 5.60 6.56
CA ARG A 41 -15.27 6.44 6.93
C ARG A 41 -15.22 7.83 6.30
N LYS A 42 -14.05 8.45 6.21
CA LYS A 42 -13.90 9.85 5.80
C LYS A 42 -13.59 10.02 4.32
N VAL A 43 -12.97 9.03 3.68
CA VAL A 43 -12.51 9.16 2.29
C VAL A 43 -13.12 8.07 1.39
N ILE A 44 -12.94 6.79 1.71
CA ILE A 44 -13.34 5.71 0.80
C ILE A 44 -14.86 5.68 0.59
N ASP A 45 -15.62 5.48 1.66
CA ASP A 45 -17.07 5.34 1.61
C ASP A 45 -17.79 6.61 1.10
N PRO A 46 -17.43 7.85 1.51
CA PRO A 46 -18.11 9.05 1.03
C PRO A 46 -17.60 9.59 -0.30
N MET A 47 -16.36 9.32 -0.72
CA MET A 47 -15.76 9.96 -1.91
C MET A 47 -15.49 8.99 -3.07
N LEU A 48 -14.96 7.80 -2.78
CA LEU A 48 -14.58 6.83 -3.82
C LEU A 48 -15.77 5.95 -4.25
N ILE A 49 -16.36 5.24 -3.29
CA ILE A 49 -17.40 4.23 -3.56
C ILE A 49 -18.60 4.79 -4.33
N PRO A 50 -19.15 5.98 -4.02
CA PRO A 50 -20.29 6.52 -4.75
C PRO A 50 -19.95 6.82 -6.22
N LYS A 51 -18.73 7.28 -6.52
CA LYS A 51 -18.28 7.56 -7.89
C LYS A 51 -18.12 6.27 -8.70
N LEU A 52 -17.56 5.22 -8.08
CA LEU A 52 -17.44 3.91 -8.71
C LEU A 52 -18.81 3.33 -9.04
N ARG A 53 -19.73 3.31 -8.05
CA ARG A 53 -21.07 2.70 -8.19
C ARG A 53 -21.99 3.45 -9.16
N SER A 54 -21.91 4.77 -9.19
CA SER A 54 -22.72 5.60 -10.08
C SER A 54 -22.17 5.69 -11.52
N GLY A 55 -20.98 5.13 -11.77
CA GLY A 55 -20.31 5.28 -13.06
C GLY A 55 -19.80 6.70 -13.34
N GLN A 56 -19.59 7.50 -12.30
CA GLN A 56 -19.16 8.91 -12.39
C GLN A 56 -17.67 9.09 -12.12
N MET A 57 -16.90 8.01 -12.08
CA MET A 57 -15.47 8.05 -11.83
C MET A 57 -14.70 8.51 -13.09
N GLN A 58 -14.57 9.82 -13.26
CA GLN A 58 -13.92 10.44 -14.44
C GLN A 58 -12.41 10.67 -14.27
N LYS A 59 -11.93 10.77 -13.03
CA LYS A 59 -10.51 10.99 -12.70
C LYS A 59 -10.13 10.09 -11.53
N PRO A 60 -8.96 9.44 -11.57
CA PRO A 60 -8.43 8.69 -10.43
C PRO A 60 -8.31 9.55 -9.16
N LEU A 61 -8.42 8.92 -8.00
CA LEU A 61 -8.13 9.54 -6.70
C LEU A 61 -6.74 9.13 -6.23
N LEU A 62 -5.87 10.11 -5.98
CA LEU A 62 -4.68 9.92 -5.16
C LEU A 62 -5.07 10.22 -3.71
N ILE A 63 -4.85 9.26 -2.81
CA ILE A 63 -5.07 9.43 -1.38
C ILE A 63 -3.72 9.45 -0.67
N ILE A 64 -3.28 10.63 -0.23
CA ILE A 64 -2.08 10.80 0.58
C ILE A 64 -2.50 10.85 2.04
N SER A 65 -2.00 9.90 2.82
CA SER A 65 -2.30 9.76 4.24
C SER A 65 -1.03 9.94 5.06
N ILE A 66 -1.05 10.89 5.99
CA ILE A 66 0.12 11.27 6.80
C ILE A 66 -0.10 10.80 8.24
N THR A 67 0.88 10.13 8.84
CA THR A 67 0.81 9.64 10.22
C THR A 67 2.12 9.86 10.97
N ASP A 68 2.04 10.08 12.28
CA ASP A 68 3.18 10.14 13.20
C ASP A 68 3.35 8.86 14.04
N GLY A 69 2.43 7.90 13.90
CA GLY A 69 2.44 6.66 14.67
C GLY A 69 1.77 5.49 13.92
N GLN A 70 2.00 4.27 14.41
CA GLN A 70 1.30 3.09 13.90
C GLN A 70 -0.22 3.13 14.17
N PRO A 71 -1.04 2.43 13.37
CA PRO A 71 -2.45 2.23 13.69
C PRO A 71 -2.67 1.62 15.08
N ALA A 72 -3.70 2.10 15.78
CA ALA A 72 -4.06 1.66 17.13
C ALA A 72 -5.55 1.89 17.43
N GLY A 73 -6.13 1.07 18.30
CA GLY A 73 -7.54 1.20 18.70
C GLY A 73 -8.55 0.65 17.70
N GLU A 74 -8.10 -0.15 16.74
CA GLU A 74 -8.89 -0.84 15.73
C GLU A 74 -8.33 -2.24 15.48
N ASN A 75 -8.95 -3.01 14.58
CA ASN A 75 -8.40 -4.29 14.12
C ASN A 75 -7.00 -4.05 13.49
N PRO A 76 -5.95 -4.81 13.85
CA PRO A 76 -4.60 -4.62 13.28
C PRO A 76 -4.55 -4.65 11.74
N ASN A 77 -5.48 -5.34 11.10
CA ASN A 77 -5.56 -5.44 9.64
C ASN A 77 -6.48 -4.39 9.00
N GLU A 78 -7.17 -3.55 9.77
CA GLU A 78 -8.24 -2.67 9.28
C GLU A 78 -7.77 -1.75 8.14
N LEU A 79 -6.55 -1.23 8.22
CA LEU A 79 -6.00 -0.39 7.15
C LEU A 79 -5.76 -1.19 5.86
N MET A 80 -5.17 -2.38 5.96
CA MET A 80 -4.98 -3.26 4.79
C MET A 80 -6.33 -3.67 4.20
N ASP A 81 -7.29 -4.02 5.04
CA ASP A 81 -8.63 -4.42 4.61
C ASP A 81 -9.38 -3.26 3.95
N THR A 82 -9.20 -2.03 4.44
CA THR A 82 -9.75 -0.82 3.83
C THR A 82 -9.14 -0.55 2.46
N VAL A 83 -7.82 -0.69 2.31
CA VAL A 83 -7.12 -0.53 1.03
C VAL A 83 -7.58 -1.61 0.03
N ARG A 84 -7.60 -2.89 0.45
CA ARG A 84 -8.13 -4.00 -0.35
C ARG A 84 -9.56 -3.75 -0.79
N TYR A 85 -10.43 -3.34 0.13
CA TYR A 85 -11.83 -3.03 -0.16
C TYR A 85 -11.96 -1.97 -1.26
N ALA A 86 -11.18 -0.89 -1.21
CA ALA A 86 -11.19 0.17 -2.21
C ALA A 86 -10.73 -0.34 -3.60
N ILE A 87 -9.60 -1.05 -3.64
CA ILE A 87 -9.01 -1.58 -4.87
C ILE A 87 -9.94 -2.63 -5.51
N ASP A 88 -10.42 -3.59 -4.74
CA ASP A 88 -11.27 -4.67 -5.24
C ASP A 88 -12.61 -4.14 -5.73
N THR A 89 -13.19 -3.16 -5.03
CA THR A 89 -14.41 -2.50 -5.50
C THR A 89 -14.17 -1.77 -6.83
N ALA A 90 -13.03 -1.08 -6.98
CA ALA A 90 -12.69 -0.43 -8.23
C ALA A 90 -12.52 -1.43 -9.38
N ARG A 91 -11.81 -2.54 -9.14
CA ARG A 91 -11.63 -3.64 -10.11
C ARG A 91 -12.96 -4.28 -10.51
N GLN A 92 -13.83 -4.60 -9.55
CA GLN A 92 -15.15 -5.19 -9.81
C GLN A 92 -16.05 -4.28 -10.66
N MET A 93 -15.90 -2.96 -10.52
CA MET A 93 -16.65 -1.97 -11.29
C MET A 93 -15.96 -1.57 -12.62
N ASN A 94 -14.92 -2.31 -13.04
CA ASN A 94 -14.11 -2.06 -14.24
C ASN A 94 -13.34 -0.72 -14.25
N TYR A 95 -12.99 -0.22 -13.06
CA TYR A 95 -12.22 1.01 -12.85
C TYR A 95 -10.80 0.69 -12.34
N ASN A 96 -10.03 -0.05 -13.14
CA ASN A 96 -8.63 -0.36 -12.81
C ASN A 96 -7.79 0.93 -12.71
N GLY A 97 -6.99 1.07 -11.64
CA GLY A 97 -6.17 2.27 -11.40
C GLY A 97 -6.98 3.52 -11.02
N ALA A 98 -8.23 3.38 -10.60
CA ALA A 98 -9.04 4.52 -10.19
C ALA A 98 -8.67 5.09 -8.81
N VAL A 99 -7.87 4.39 -8.03
CA VAL A 99 -7.37 4.87 -6.74
C VAL A 99 -5.92 4.42 -6.57
N ALA A 100 -5.09 5.30 -6.00
CA ALA A 100 -3.74 5.03 -5.58
C ALA A 100 -3.55 5.56 -4.14
N PHE A 101 -2.72 4.88 -3.36
CA PHE A 101 -2.51 5.19 -1.95
C PHE A 101 -1.06 5.56 -1.68
N GLN A 102 -0.85 6.74 -1.10
CA GLN A 102 0.42 7.15 -0.54
C GLN A 102 0.29 7.18 0.99
N PHE A 103 1.17 6.49 1.69
CA PHE A 103 1.33 6.65 3.13
C PHE A 103 2.65 7.36 3.43
N ALA A 104 2.60 8.33 4.33
CA ALA A 104 3.75 9.15 4.66
C ALA A 104 3.92 9.23 6.17
N GLN A 105 5.13 8.95 6.63
CA GLN A 105 5.48 9.14 8.02
C GLN A 105 5.99 10.57 8.27
N VAL A 106 5.49 11.18 9.33
CA VAL A 106 6.11 12.36 9.97
C VAL A 106 6.62 11.98 11.36
N GLY A 107 7.66 12.67 11.85
CA GLY A 107 8.29 12.28 13.12
C GLY A 107 9.12 10.99 13.01
N ASN A 108 9.44 10.37 14.14
CA ASN A 108 10.46 9.31 14.24
C ASN A 108 9.98 8.03 14.95
N ASP A 109 8.66 7.79 14.98
CA ASP A 109 8.10 6.56 15.55
C ASP A 109 8.52 5.31 14.75
N GLN A 110 9.37 4.47 15.35
CA GLN A 110 9.88 3.27 14.69
C GLN A 110 8.77 2.26 14.37
N LYS A 111 7.71 2.23 15.17
CA LYS A 111 6.58 1.34 14.94
C LYS A 111 5.79 1.72 13.68
N ALA A 112 5.60 3.02 13.44
CA ALA A 112 5.06 3.53 12.18
C ALA A 112 5.93 3.10 11.00
N THR A 113 7.26 3.25 11.11
CA THR A 113 8.20 2.83 10.07
C THR A 113 8.05 1.35 9.74
N GLU A 114 8.06 0.47 10.76
CA GLU A 114 7.88 -0.97 10.57
C GLU A 114 6.51 -1.34 10.00
N PHE A 115 5.46 -0.61 10.42
CA PHE A 115 4.11 -0.83 9.92
C PHE A 115 4.00 -0.47 8.43
N LEU A 116 4.50 0.70 8.04
CA LEU A 116 4.48 1.17 6.66
C LEU A 116 5.31 0.26 5.76
N ALA A 117 6.51 -0.16 6.20
CA ALA A 117 7.31 -1.14 5.46
C ALA A 117 6.55 -2.46 5.22
N LYS A 118 5.76 -2.95 6.19
CA LYS A 118 4.92 -4.15 5.99
C LYS A 118 3.79 -3.93 5.00
N LEU A 119 3.19 -2.73 4.99
CA LEU A 119 2.12 -2.38 4.07
C LEU A 119 2.62 -2.30 2.63
N ASP A 120 3.78 -1.67 2.45
CA ASP A 120 4.49 -1.51 1.18
C ASP A 120 4.88 -2.86 0.55
N ASN A 121 5.39 -3.77 1.38
CA ASN A 121 5.81 -5.10 0.95
C ASN A 121 4.66 -6.14 0.93
N ASP A 122 3.40 -5.74 1.15
CA ASP A 122 2.28 -6.68 1.16
C ASP A 122 2.02 -7.25 -0.26
N PRO A 123 1.96 -8.57 -0.44
CA PRO A 123 1.85 -9.18 -1.76
C PRO A 123 0.51 -8.91 -2.45
N VAL A 124 -0.50 -8.45 -1.72
CA VAL A 124 -1.85 -8.19 -2.23
C VAL A 124 -2.04 -6.72 -2.56
N VAL A 125 -1.65 -5.81 -1.65
CA VAL A 125 -1.89 -4.37 -1.81
C VAL A 125 -0.65 -3.54 -2.14
N GLY A 126 0.56 -4.04 -1.89
CA GLY A 126 1.79 -3.27 -2.05
C GLY A 126 1.97 -2.67 -3.45
N ARG A 127 1.43 -3.30 -4.49
CA ARG A 127 1.49 -2.76 -5.87
C ARG A 127 0.67 -1.48 -6.11
N GLU A 128 -0.26 -1.18 -5.22
CA GLU A 128 -1.21 -0.06 -5.36
C GLU A 128 -0.99 0.99 -4.24
N VAL A 129 0.07 0.78 -3.45
CA VAL A 129 0.45 1.56 -2.28
C VAL A 129 1.91 1.97 -2.43
N ASP A 130 2.24 3.19 -2.06
CA ASP A 130 3.61 3.64 -1.83
C ASP A 130 3.73 4.13 -0.38
N CYS A 131 4.82 3.79 0.28
CA CYS A 131 5.14 4.27 1.62
C CYS A 131 6.43 5.09 1.62
N THR A 132 6.35 6.35 2.03
CA THR A 132 7.53 7.23 2.16
C THR A 132 7.79 7.56 3.62
N SER A 133 9.04 7.38 4.07
CA SER A 133 9.47 7.75 5.42
C SER A 133 9.68 9.26 5.56
N ASN A 134 9.98 9.73 6.77
CA ASN A 134 10.43 11.12 6.94
C ASN A 134 11.69 11.39 6.09
N TYR A 135 11.94 12.66 5.78
CA TYR A 135 13.03 13.06 4.89
C TYR A 135 14.40 12.56 5.38
N GLU A 136 14.68 12.65 6.67
CA GLU A 136 15.97 12.28 7.24
C GLU A 136 16.27 10.79 7.10
N ASN A 137 15.28 9.93 7.34
CA ASN A 137 15.42 8.49 7.18
C ASN A 137 15.56 8.13 5.70
N GLU A 138 14.68 8.67 4.85
CA GLU A 138 14.67 8.42 3.42
C GLU A 138 16.00 8.83 2.76
N SER A 139 16.49 10.03 3.09
CA SER A 139 17.77 10.54 2.59
C SER A 139 18.94 9.67 3.06
N ALA A 140 18.92 9.22 4.31
CA ALA A 140 19.94 8.32 4.85
C ALA A 140 19.93 6.92 4.22
N GLU A 141 18.78 6.42 3.78
CA GLU A 141 18.65 5.15 3.06
C GLU A 141 19.12 5.29 1.61
N MET A 142 18.66 6.33 0.91
CA MET A 142 19.04 6.59 -0.48
C MET A 142 20.53 6.92 -0.65
N ALA A 143 21.16 7.55 0.35
CA ALA A 143 22.60 7.76 0.37
C ALA A 143 23.41 6.45 0.46
N LYS A 144 22.81 5.36 0.94
CA LYS A 144 23.42 4.02 1.01
C LYS A 144 23.12 3.17 -0.23
N ALA A 145 22.25 3.63 -1.13
CA ALA A 145 21.93 2.92 -2.36
C ALA A 145 23.17 2.80 -3.27
N GLN A 146 23.09 1.90 -4.27
CA GLN A 146 24.16 1.70 -5.24
C GLN A 146 23.64 1.88 -6.68
N PRO A 147 23.95 3.00 -7.36
CA PRO A 147 24.76 4.13 -6.89
C PRO A 147 24.05 4.97 -5.81
N PRO A 148 24.80 5.69 -4.96
CA PRO A 148 24.22 6.60 -3.97
C PRO A 148 23.35 7.66 -4.65
N VAL A 149 22.21 7.97 -4.03
CA VAL A 149 21.33 9.02 -4.50
C VAL A 149 21.30 10.13 -3.45
N ASP A 150 21.64 11.35 -3.88
CA ASP A 150 21.44 12.55 -3.08
C ASP A 150 19.96 12.95 -3.15
N LEU A 151 19.21 12.60 -2.12
CA LEU A 151 17.80 12.96 -2.02
C LEU A 151 17.67 14.36 -1.45
N THR A 152 17.30 15.33 -2.29
CA THR A 152 16.97 16.68 -1.84
C THR A 152 15.54 16.76 -1.29
N PRO A 153 15.20 17.78 -0.48
CA PRO A 153 13.83 17.97 0.01
C PRO A 153 12.79 18.09 -1.13
N ASP A 154 13.16 18.74 -2.24
CA ASP A 154 12.29 18.86 -3.42
C ASP A 154 12.05 17.49 -4.07
N LEU A 155 13.08 16.65 -4.18
CA LEU A 155 12.95 15.29 -4.71
C LEU A 155 12.14 14.39 -3.77
N TRP A 156 12.29 14.56 -2.46
CA TRP A 156 11.46 13.87 -1.47
C TRP A 156 9.98 14.26 -1.59
N MET A 157 9.68 15.55 -1.78
CA MET A 157 8.31 16.02 -2.03
C MET A 157 7.75 15.44 -3.33
N ILE A 158 8.57 15.32 -4.37
CA ILE A 158 8.16 14.69 -5.63
C ILE A 158 7.86 13.19 -5.42
N LYS A 159 8.70 12.46 -4.66
CA LYS A 159 8.41 11.07 -4.26
C LYS A 159 7.05 10.99 -3.54
N LEU A 160 6.84 11.83 -2.53
CA LEU A 160 5.59 11.86 -1.76
C LEU A 160 4.33 12.10 -2.62
N ILE A 161 4.43 12.86 -3.72
CA ILE A 161 3.29 13.17 -4.58
C ILE A 161 3.12 12.15 -5.72
N LEU A 162 4.21 11.59 -6.23
CA LEU A 162 4.21 10.76 -7.43
C LEU A 162 4.46 9.28 -7.19
N GLY A 163 4.98 8.85 -6.04
CA GLY A 163 5.39 7.46 -5.77
C GLY A 163 4.26 6.48 -6.04
N ALA A 164 3.09 6.71 -5.44
CA ALA A 164 1.90 5.89 -5.66
C ALA A 164 1.31 5.91 -7.09
N ILE A 165 1.74 6.83 -7.96
CA ILE A 165 1.18 7.01 -9.32
C ILE A 165 2.16 6.56 -10.41
N ASP A 166 3.44 6.88 -10.24
CA ASP A 166 4.50 6.63 -11.19
C ASP A 166 5.60 5.79 -10.52
N PRO A 167 5.68 4.50 -10.87
CA PRO A 167 6.63 3.57 -10.28
C PRO A 167 8.10 3.98 -10.41
N SER A 168 8.46 4.93 -11.30
CA SER A 168 9.83 5.43 -11.41
C SER A 168 10.26 6.35 -10.25
N TYR A 169 9.30 6.84 -9.46
CA TYR A 169 9.53 7.60 -8.24
C TYR A 169 9.45 6.72 -6.98
N ASP A 170 8.67 5.65 -7.05
CA ASP A 170 8.63 4.54 -6.09
C ASP A 170 9.97 3.79 -6.08
N THR A 171 10.30 3.02 -7.14
CA THR A 171 11.47 2.10 -7.29
C THR A 171 12.90 2.63 -7.02
N LYS A 172 13.06 3.89 -6.62
CA LYS A 172 14.36 4.46 -6.21
C LYS A 172 14.82 3.96 -4.84
N ASP A 173 13.95 3.41 -4.00
CA ASP A 173 14.26 2.76 -2.71
C ASP A 173 14.36 1.23 -2.81
N GLU A 174 13.50 0.56 -3.59
CA GLU A 174 13.46 -0.91 -3.69
C GLU A 174 14.77 -1.50 -4.24
N LYS A 175 15.48 -0.77 -5.12
CA LYS A 175 16.79 -1.19 -5.64
C LYS A 175 17.91 -1.14 -4.59
N ALA A 176 17.74 -0.41 -3.49
CA ALA A 176 18.71 -0.36 -2.39
C ALA A 176 18.55 -1.54 -1.42
N SER A 177 17.36 -2.13 -1.34
CA SER A 177 17.00 -3.18 -0.36
C SER A 177 17.14 -4.61 -0.89
N MET A 178 17.35 -4.81 -2.19
CA MET A 178 17.49 -6.15 -2.77
C MET A 178 18.92 -6.69 -2.64
N ALA A 179 19.08 -7.71 -1.79
CA ALA A 179 20.28 -8.57 -1.83
C ALA A 179 20.46 -9.17 -3.24
N PRO A 180 21.70 -9.25 -3.76
CA PRO A 180 21.94 -9.81 -5.08
C PRO A 180 21.59 -11.30 -5.09
N GLY A 181 20.45 -11.67 -5.69
CA GLY A 181 20.09 -13.09 -5.92
C GLY A 181 18.61 -13.46 -5.96
N ALA A 182 17.67 -12.58 -5.61
CA ALA A 182 16.25 -12.88 -5.73
C ALA A 182 15.75 -12.63 -7.17
N GLY A 183 15.81 -13.66 -8.01
CA GLY A 183 15.30 -13.61 -9.37
C GLY A 183 13.78 -13.45 -9.41
N MET A 184 13.30 -12.37 -10.03
CA MET A 184 11.92 -12.21 -10.48
C MET A 184 11.92 -11.50 -11.84
N ALA A 185 10.96 -11.85 -12.70
CA ALA A 185 10.89 -11.52 -14.12
C ALA A 185 11.16 -10.03 -14.44
N SER A 186 12.11 -9.82 -15.35
CA SER A 186 12.59 -8.53 -15.82
C SER A 186 11.46 -7.62 -16.30
N ARG A 187 11.13 -6.60 -15.51
CA ARG A 187 10.37 -5.43 -15.97
C ARG A 187 11.33 -4.54 -16.78
N PRO A 188 10.97 -4.08 -17.99
CA PRO A 188 11.88 -3.29 -18.81
C PRO A 188 12.24 -1.98 -18.09
N PRO A 189 13.53 -1.58 -18.07
CA PRO A 189 13.95 -0.35 -17.42
C PRO A 189 13.32 0.86 -18.13
N PRO A 190 12.86 1.88 -17.39
CA PRO A 190 12.43 3.13 -17.98
C PRO A 190 13.60 3.83 -18.69
N PRO A 191 13.36 4.57 -19.79
CA PRO A 191 14.41 5.26 -20.52
C PRO A 191 15.08 6.32 -19.64
N GLN A 192 16.39 6.20 -19.46
CA GLN A 192 17.25 7.14 -18.76
C GLN A 192 17.28 8.49 -19.50
N GLN A 193 16.52 9.48 -19.04
CA GLN A 193 16.74 10.88 -19.42
C GLN A 193 17.66 11.53 -18.39
N GLY A 194 18.93 11.64 -18.74
CA GLY A 194 19.92 12.38 -17.95
C GLY A 194 19.65 13.89 -18.03
N TYR A 195 19.41 14.51 -16.89
CA TYR A 195 19.42 15.96 -16.74
C TYR A 195 20.87 16.42 -16.50
N GLY A 196 21.40 17.26 -17.39
CA GLY A 196 22.68 17.96 -17.16
C GLY A 196 23.59 18.05 -18.39
N GLY A 197 23.35 19.05 -19.25
CA GLY A 197 24.26 19.45 -20.31
C GLY A 197 24.08 20.93 -20.63
N ALA A 198 25.15 21.72 -20.48
CA ALA A 198 25.17 23.18 -20.62
C ALA A 198 24.80 23.66 -22.04
N PRO A 199 24.20 24.86 -22.20
CA PRO A 199 23.79 25.38 -23.50
C PRO A 199 25.01 25.96 -24.25
N GLY A 200 25.34 25.38 -25.40
CA GLY A 200 26.40 25.89 -26.27
C GLY A 200 26.07 25.72 -27.74
N GLY A 201 26.18 26.82 -28.50
CA GLY A 201 26.59 26.79 -29.90
C GLY A 201 25.50 26.74 -30.96
N TYR A 202 25.08 27.91 -31.40
CA TYR A 202 24.49 28.19 -32.71
C TYR A 202 25.44 27.77 -33.85
N GLY A 203 24.93 27.08 -34.87
CA GLY A 203 25.75 26.75 -36.04
C GLY A 203 25.07 25.89 -37.12
N GLN A 204 24.58 26.57 -38.16
CA GLN A 204 24.47 26.21 -39.58
C GLN A 204 23.98 24.82 -40.04
N GLY A 205 23.12 24.87 -41.06
CA GLY A 205 22.47 23.73 -41.68
C GLY A 205 23.25 23.04 -42.79
N GLY A 206 22.68 21.92 -43.22
CA GLY A 206 23.06 21.14 -44.39
C GLY A 206 21.90 20.21 -44.82
N PRO A 207 21.67 20.01 -46.13
CA PRO A 207 20.44 19.44 -46.68
C PRO A 207 20.35 17.90 -46.61
N PRO A 208 19.15 17.31 -46.76
CA PRO A 208 18.95 15.86 -46.65
C PRO A 208 19.28 15.12 -47.97
N PRO A 209 19.78 13.88 -47.91
CA PRO A 209 19.92 13.03 -49.09
C PRO A 209 18.60 12.33 -49.48
N PRO A 210 18.41 12.01 -50.77
CA PRO A 210 17.13 11.60 -51.36
C PRO A 210 16.81 10.11 -51.18
N GLY A 211 15.50 9.81 -51.22
CA GLY A 211 14.96 8.47 -51.07
C GLY A 211 15.20 7.52 -52.26
N GLN A 212 15.00 6.23 -51.98
CA GLN A 212 14.76 5.19 -52.98
C GLN A 212 13.66 4.26 -52.48
N GLY A 213 12.63 4.11 -53.31
CA GLY A 213 11.57 3.14 -53.12
C GLY A 213 12.01 1.72 -53.49
N GLY A 214 11.33 0.75 -52.90
CA GLY A 214 11.52 -0.67 -53.18
C GLY A 214 10.26 -1.46 -52.83
N TYR A 215 9.50 -1.77 -53.86
CA TYR A 215 8.38 -2.69 -53.96
C TYR A 215 8.84 -4.15 -53.73
N GLY A 216 8.02 -4.97 -53.09
CA GLY A 216 8.28 -6.40 -52.99
C GLY A 216 7.26 -7.15 -52.13
N GLN A 217 6.20 -7.63 -52.77
CA GLN A 217 5.27 -8.61 -52.20
C GLN A 217 5.95 -9.98 -52.05
N GLY A 218 5.72 -10.64 -50.92
CA GLY A 218 6.06 -12.06 -50.70
C GLY A 218 4.79 -12.85 -50.32
N PRO A 219 4.50 -13.99 -50.96
CA PRO A 219 3.29 -14.78 -50.74
C PRO A 219 3.37 -15.71 -49.50
N PRO A 220 2.23 -16.17 -48.94
CA PRO A 220 2.19 -16.98 -47.73
C PRO A 220 2.27 -18.49 -48.01
N PRO A 221 2.78 -19.32 -47.07
CA PRO A 221 2.63 -20.76 -47.14
C PRO A 221 1.33 -21.27 -46.46
N PRO A 222 0.85 -22.47 -46.83
CA PRO A 222 -0.57 -22.81 -46.84
C PRO A 222 -1.06 -23.53 -45.59
N GLY A 223 -2.33 -23.31 -45.26
CA GLY A 223 -3.09 -24.08 -44.28
C GLY A 223 -3.48 -25.46 -44.81
N GLN A 224 -3.48 -26.45 -43.91
CA GLN A 224 -4.13 -27.74 -44.09
C GLN A 224 -5.18 -27.90 -42.99
N GLY A 225 -6.41 -28.13 -43.41
CA GLY A 225 -7.53 -28.50 -42.54
C GLY A 225 -7.75 -30.01 -42.47
N TYR A 226 -8.94 -30.37 -41.97
CA TYR A 226 -9.54 -31.71 -41.77
C TYR A 226 -9.08 -32.43 -40.47
N GLY A 227 -9.95 -32.93 -39.59
CA GLY A 227 -11.41 -33.11 -39.64
C GLY A 227 -11.97 -33.64 -38.30
N HIS A 228 -13.30 -33.67 -38.23
CA HIS A 228 -14.14 -34.14 -37.12
C HIS A 228 -14.17 -35.67 -36.96
N GLY A 229 -14.40 -36.18 -35.73
CA GLY A 229 -15.06 -37.49 -35.48
C GLY A 229 -14.80 -38.16 -34.10
N PRO A 230 -15.74 -38.95 -33.52
CA PRO A 230 -15.98 -39.12 -32.06
C PRO A 230 -15.60 -40.53 -31.47
N PRO A 231 -15.90 -40.89 -30.18
CA PRO A 231 -15.13 -41.86 -29.38
C PRO A 231 -15.75 -43.27 -29.23
N PRO A 232 -14.98 -44.22 -28.67
CA PRO A 232 -15.49 -45.29 -27.79
C PRO A 232 -14.68 -45.34 -26.46
N GLY A 233 -15.12 -45.80 -25.28
CA GLY A 233 -16.16 -46.74 -24.87
C GLY A 233 -15.57 -47.74 -23.86
N GLN A 234 -15.92 -47.61 -22.57
CA GLN A 234 -16.00 -48.60 -21.46
C GLN A 234 -14.89 -49.64 -21.17
N SER A 235 -14.47 -49.69 -19.88
CA SER A 235 -14.17 -50.88 -19.03
C SER A 235 -13.78 -50.33 -17.63
N GLY A 236 -14.18 -50.79 -16.44
CA GLY A 236 -14.69 -52.08 -15.94
C GLY A 236 -13.91 -52.45 -14.65
N TYR A 237 -14.56 -52.44 -13.49
CA TYR A 237 -14.07 -52.62 -12.08
C TYR A 237 -13.32 -53.95 -11.75
N PRO A 238 -12.59 -54.09 -10.60
CA PRO A 238 -13.15 -54.54 -9.30
C PRO A 238 -12.50 -53.95 -8.00
N PRO A 239 -13.06 -54.22 -6.79
CA PRO A 239 -12.78 -53.52 -5.52
C PRO A 239 -11.92 -54.33 -4.53
N PRO A 240 -11.57 -53.75 -3.36
CA PRO A 240 -11.49 -54.55 -2.13
C PRO A 240 -12.30 -54.02 -0.94
N GLN A 241 -12.91 -54.98 -0.24
CA GLN A 241 -13.55 -54.93 1.09
C GLN A 241 -12.48 -55.07 2.20
N GLN A 242 -12.56 -54.32 3.32
CA GLN A 242 -13.10 -54.68 4.65
C GLN A 242 -12.03 -54.63 5.76
N GLY A 243 -12.40 -54.02 6.91
CA GLY A 243 -11.91 -54.43 8.23
C GLY A 243 -11.47 -53.31 9.17
N GLY A 244 -12.24 -53.05 10.25
CA GLY A 244 -11.71 -52.42 11.47
C GLY A 244 -12.64 -51.42 12.16
N GLN A 245 -13.40 -51.91 13.14
CA GLN A 245 -14.41 -51.24 13.95
C GLN A 245 -13.87 -51.07 15.38
N TYR A 246 -13.78 -49.86 15.95
CA TYR A 246 -13.90 -49.63 17.42
C TYR A 246 -13.87 -48.13 17.79
N GLY A 247 -14.71 -47.74 18.76
CA GLY A 247 -14.39 -46.66 19.70
C GLY A 247 -15.24 -45.39 19.60
N GLN A 248 -16.34 -45.36 20.37
CA GLN A 248 -17.18 -44.19 20.62
C GLN A 248 -16.43 -43.05 21.34
N ARG A 249 -16.84 -41.80 21.07
CA ARG A 249 -16.37 -40.58 21.75
C ARG A 249 -17.57 -39.86 22.39
N PRO A 250 -17.65 -39.73 23.73
CA PRO A 250 -18.57 -38.80 24.38
C PRO A 250 -17.92 -37.41 24.60
N PRO A 251 -18.73 -36.35 24.79
CA PRO A 251 -18.28 -34.95 24.74
C PRO A 251 -17.74 -34.45 26.11
N PRO A 252 -16.83 -33.46 26.15
CA PRO A 252 -16.44 -32.82 27.40
C PRO A 252 -17.48 -31.79 27.87
N GLY A 253 -17.92 -31.96 29.11
CA GLY A 253 -18.80 -31.06 29.84
C GLY A 253 -18.11 -29.82 30.40
N GLN A 254 -18.97 -28.87 30.77
CA GLN A 254 -18.69 -27.58 31.39
C GLN A 254 -18.07 -27.74 32.78
N GLY A 255 -17.11 -26.87 33.11
CA GLY A 255 -16.52 -26.76 34.44
C GLY A 255 -16.17 -25.32 34.78
N GLN A 256 -17.07 -24.64 35.48
CA GLN A 256 -16.78 -23.45 36.29
C GLN A 256 -16.01 -23.88 37.54
N GLY A 257 -14.87 -23.25 37.81
CA GLY A 257 -14.09 -23.47 39.03
C GLY A 257 -13.32 -22.20 39.39
N GLY A 258 -13.83 -21.47 40.37
CA GLY A 258 -13.23 -20.23 40.89
C GLY A 258 -11.98 -20.50 41.71
N TYR A 259 -11.01 -19.59 41.59
CA TYR A 259 -9.82 -19.53 42.44
C TYR A 259 -9.97 -18.38 43.44
N VAL A 260 -9.90 -18.73 44.72
CA VAL A 260 -9.80 -17.82 45.86
C VAL A 260 -8.37 -17.88 46.38
N PRO A 261 -7.64 -16.75 46.52
CA PRO A 261 -6.32 -16.78 47.15
C PRO A 261 -6.42 -16.73 48.68
N PRO A 262 -5.52 -17.41 49.42
CA PRO A 262 -5.52 -17.41 50.87
C PRO A 262 -4.91 -16.13 51.47
N GLN A 263 -5.57 -15.69 52.52
CA GLN A 263 -5.22 -14.60 53.42
C GLN A 263 -4.23 -15.13 54.48
N GLN A 264 -3.08 -14.47 54.66
CA GLN A 264 -2.29 -14.55 55.89
C GLN A 264 -1.95 -13.13 56.35
N GLY A 265 -2.31 -12.85 57.60
CA GLY A 265 -2.17 -11.56 58.24
C GLY A 265 -0.84 -11.34 58.95
N GLY A 266 -0.69 -10.12 59.46
CA GLY A 266 0.38 -9.72 60.37
C GLY A 266 0.45 -8.19 60.43
N GLY A 267 0.01 -7.61 61.56
CA GLY A 267 -0.09 -6.16 61.76
C GLY A 267 1.10 -5.51 62.49
N TYR A 268 0.93 -4.20 62.65
CA TYR A 268 1.54 -3.25 63.61
C TYR A 268 2.93 -2.64 63.31
N GLY A 269 2.94 -1.29 63.23
CA GLY A 269 4.09 -0.44 63.60
C GLY A 269 4.43 0.68 62.61
N GLY A 270 4.14 1.95 62.95
CA GLY A 270 4.68 3.16 62.27
C GLY A 270 6.15 3.43 62.65
N PRO A 271 6.72 4.66 62.49
CA PRO A 271 6.13 5.94 62.07
C PRO A 271 6.85 6.67 60.89
N GLN A 272 6.25 7.81 60.55
CA GLN A 272 6.55 8.80 59.50
C GLN A 272 8.00 9.34 59.44
N GLY A 273 8.46 9.65 58.21
CA GLY A 273 9.60 10.52 57.93
C GLY A 273 9.20 11.67 56.98
N PRO A 274 9.82 12.87 57.09
CA PRO A 274 9.27 14.12 56.54
C PRO A 274 9.61 14.37 55.06
N PRO A 275 8.87 15.27 54.37
CA PRO A 275 9.07 15.58 52.96
C PRO A 275 10.25 16.54 52.74
N ARG A 276 10.96 16.38 51.62
CA ARG A 276 11.91 17.37 51.11
C ARG A 276 11.36 18.01 49.84
N TYR A 277 11.57 19.32 49.79
CA TYR A 277 11.20 20.31 48.78
C TYR A 277 11.71 19.97 47.38
#